data_AF-A0A7C7Z2Y6-F1
#
_entry.id   AF-A0A7C7Z2Y6-F1
#
_cell.length_a   1.000
_cell.length_b   1.000
_cell.length_c   1.000
_cell.angle_alpha   90.00
_cell.angle_beta   90.00
_cell.angle_gamma   90.00
#
_symmetry.space_group_name_H-M   'P 1'
#
loop_
_entity.id
_entity.type
_entity.pdbx_description
1 polymer ?
#
loop_
_entity_poly.entity_id
_entity_poly.type
_entity_poly.pdbx_seq_one_letter_code
_entity_poly.pdbx_strand_id
1 'polypeptide(L)'
;MESWRQRLESLDERQTEMLLGSPMSQRFATWPLSISHPAIVGAFYGLLLIAALIIPIGYHNSWNIDLWLREVAFRGLSIALG
;
A
#
# COMPACT_ATOMS: atom_id res chain seq x y z
N MET A 1 3.28 -27.88 -18.63
CA MET A 1 2.30 -26.81 -18.43
C MET A 1 3.00 -25.50 -18.68
N GLU A 2 2.49 -24.69 -19.60
CA GLU A 2 3.01 -23.36 -19.86
C GLU A 2 2.81 -22.51 -18.61
N SER A 3 3.87 -21.83 -18.15
CA SER A 3 3.74 -21.00 -16.96
C SER A 3 2.86 -19.80 -17.28
N TRP A 4 2.05 -19.34 -16.34
CA TRP A 4 1.23 -18.14 -16.52
C TRP A 4 2.06 -16.90 -16.90
N ARG A 5 3.35 -16.90 -16.55
CA ARG A 5 4.33 -15.88 -16.94
C ARG A 5 4.68 -15.90 -18.42
N GLN A 6 4.80 -17.08 -19.03
CA GLN A 6 5.00 -17.20 -20.48
C GLN A 6 3.80 -16.69 -21.27
N ARG A 7 2.58 -16.79 -20.72
CA ARG A 7 1.39 -16.17 -21.32
C ARG A 7 1.40 -14.64 -21.27
N LEU A 8 2.08 -14.02 -20.29
CA LEU A 8 2.24 -12.56 -20.24
C LEU A 8 3.13 -12.05 -21.37
N GLU A 9 4.09 -12.84 -21.85
CA GLU A 9 4.95 -12.46 -22.99
C GLU A 9 4.16 -12.36 -24.32
N SER A 10 2.96 -12.94 -24.38
CA SER A 10 2.06 -12.84 -25.54
C SER A 10 1.14 -11.59 -25.51
N LEU A 11 1.16 -10.83 -24.42
CA LEU A 11 0.33 -9.64 -24.22
C LEU A 11 1.09 -8.36 -24.55
N ASP A 12 0.37 -7.37 -25.07
CA ASP A 12 0.91 -6.02 -25.32
C ASP A 12 1.41 -5.38 -24.01
N GLU A 13 2.41 -4.50 -24.10
CA GLU A 13 3.05 -3.89 -22.92
C GLU A 13 2.03 -3.24 -21.98
N ARG A 14 1.01 -2.56 -22.54
CA ARG A 14 -0.04 -1.91 -21.74
C ARG A 14 -0.91 -2.92 -20.97
N GLN A 15 -1.20 -4.07 -21.56
CA GLN A 15 -1.99 -5.12 -20.92
C GLN A 15 -1.18 -5.83 -19.82
N THR A 16 0.10 -6.05 -20.10
CA THR A 16 1.08 -6.59 -19.16
C THR A 16 1.21 -5.68 -17.94
N GLU A 17 1.33 -4.36 -18.15
CA GLU A 17 1.43 -3.37 -17.08
C GLU A 17 0.15 -3.27 -16.24
N MET A 18 -1.03 -3.39 -16.84
CA MET A 18 -2.31 -3.45 -16.11
C MET A 18 -2.44 -4.69 -15.22
N LEU A 19 -1.96 -5.86 -15.69
CA LEU A 19 -2.04 -7.12 -14.96
C LEU A 19 -1.01 -7.23 -13.83
N LEU A 20 0.20 -6.78 -14.10
CA LEU A 20 1.31 -6.79 -13.14
C LEU A 20 1.21 -5.63 -12.13
N GLY A 21 0.58 -4.53 -12.54
CA GLY A 21 0.42 -3.33 -11.74
C GLY A 21 1.76 -2.65 -11.43
N SER A 22 1.78 -1.91 -10.32
CA SER A 22 2.97 -1.19 -9.86
C SER A 22 4.17 -2.12 -9.59
N PRO A 23 5.41 -1.61 -9.60
CA PRO A 23 6.61 -2.40 -9.26
C PRO A 23 6.52 -3.13 -7.91
N MET A 24 5.69 -2.66 -6.98
CA MET A 24 5.48 -3.29 -5.69
C MET A 24 4.55 -4.52 -5.77
N SER A 25 3.48 -4.48 -6.57
CA SER A 25 2.61 -5.64 -6.82
C SER A 25 3.35 -6.74 -7.58
N GLN A 26 4.24 -6.36 -8.50
CA GLN A 26 5.10 -7.30 -9.23
C GLN A 26 6.06 -8.07 -8.31
N ARG A 27 6.57 -7.42 -7.27
CA ARG A 27 7.42 -8.08 -6.25
C ARG A 27 6.63 -9.14 -5.50
N PHE A 28 5.41 -8.86 -5.06
CA PHE A 28 4.55 -9.87 -4.43
C PHE A 28 4.16 -11.01 -5.38
N ALA A 29 3.99 -10.74 -6.68
CA ALA A 29 3.73 -11.76 -7.70
C ALA A 29 4.94 -12.67 -8.02
N THR A 30 6.12 -12.35 -7.47
CA THR A 30 7.35 -13.15 -7.64
C THR A 30 7.63 -14.07 -6.46
N TRP A 31 6.89 -13.91 -5.36
CA TRP A 31 7.05 -14.72 -4.16
C TRP A 31 6.06 -15.90 -4.17
N PRO A 32 6.44 -17.06 -3.60
CA PRO A 32 5.55 -18.21 -3.49
C PRO A 32 4.29 -17.82 -2.69
N LEU A 33 3.12 -18.36 -3.08
CA LEU A 33 1.80 -18.03 -2.53
C LEU A 33 1.73 -18.06 -0.99
N SER A 34 2.57 -18.85 -0.34
CA SER A 34 2.69 -18.94 1.12
C SER A 34 3.11 -17.61 1.78
N ILE A 35 3.91 -16.77 1.09
CA ILE A 35 4.39 -15.48 1.59
C ILE A 35 3.59 -14.32 1.01
N SER A 36 3.05 -14.49 -0.20
CA SER A 36 2.16 -13.52 -0.85
C SER A 36 0.69 -13.68 -0.42
N HIS A 37 0.45 -14.27 0.75
CA HIS A 37 -0.91 -14.43 1.28
C HIS A 37 -1.59 -13.05 1.32
N PRO A 38 -2.83 -12.89 0.83
CA PRO A 38 -3.49 -11.58 0.75
C PRO A 38 -3.49 -10.82 2.08
N ALA A 39 -3.56 -11.55 3.20
CA ALA A 39 -3.45 -10.98 4.55
C ALA A 39 -2.08 -10.35 4.86
N ILE A 40 -0.97 -10.95 4.42
CA ILE A 40 0.38 -10.42 4.65
C ILE A 40 0.61 -9.16 3.82
N VAL A 41 0.19 -9.21 2.56
CA VAL A 41 0.24 -8.06 1.65
C VAL A 41 -0.60 -6.91 2.22
N GLY A 42 -1.83 -7.20 2.64
CA GLY A 42 -2.72 -6.23 3.28
C GLY A 42 -2.14 -5.65 4.58
N ALA A 43 -1.53 -6.48 5.44
CA ALA A 43 -0.88 -6.03 6.66
C ALA A 43 0.33 -5.12 6.37
N PHE A 44 1.14 -5.44 5.36
CA PHE A 44 2.27 -4.62 4.95
C PHE A 44 1.82 -3.25 4.42
N TYR A 45 0.83 -3.21 3.54
CA TYR A 45 0.26 -1.95 3.06
C TYR A 45 -0.42 -1.15 4.18
N GLY A 46 -1.11 -1.82 5.10
CA GLY A 46 -1.69 -1.19 6.30
C GLY A 46 -0.61 -0.55 7.17
N LEU A 47 0.51 -1.24 7.40
CA LEU A 47 1.64 -0.70 8.14
C LEU A 47 2.26 0.52 7.44
N LEU A 48 2.43 0.47 6.12
CA LEU A 48 2.94 1.61 5.34
C LEU A 48 2.00 2.82 5.43
N LEU A 49 0.69 2.60 5.32
CA LEU A 49 -0.31 3.66 5.46
C LEU A 49 -0.29 4.30 6.85
N ILE A 50 -0.23 3.46 7.90
CA ILE A 50 -0.12 3.94 9.28
C ILE A 50 1.16 4.75 9.46
N ALA A 51 2.30 4.26 8.98
CA ALA A 51 3.57 4.97 9.06
C ALA A 51 3.54 6.32 8.32
N ALA A 52 2.99 6.33 7.09
CA ALA A 52 2.84 7.54 6.29
C ALA A 52 1.93 8.59 6.98
N LEU A 53 0.99 8.18 7.81
CA LEU A 53 0.10 9.08 8.55
C LEU A 53 0.71 9.52 9.89
N ILE A 54 1.26 8.59 10.66
CA ILE A 54 1.78 8.86 12.01
C ILE A 54 3.07 9.68 11.96
N ILE A 55 4.01 9.37 11.07
CA ILE A 55 5.34 9.99 11.05
C ILE A 55 5.28 11.52 10.84
N PRO A 56 4.66 12.06 9.78
CA PRO A 56 4.68 13.50 9.54
C PRO A 56 3.88 14.29 10.60
N ILE A 57 2.73 13.77 11.05
CA ILE A 57 1.89 14.43 12.05
C ILE A 57 2.54 14.34 13.44
N GLY A 58 3.15 13.19 13.76
CA GLY A 58 3.90 13.00 15.00
C GLY A 58 5.12 13.91 15.06
N TYR A 59 5.89 14.01 13.98
CA TYR A 59 7.04 14.91 13.89
C TYR A 59 6.63 16.38 14.06
N HIS A 60 5.53 16.81 13.41
CA HIS A 60 5.01 18.17 13.55
C HIS A 60 4.62 18.51 15.00
N ASN A 61 4.05 17.55 15.72
CA ASN A 61 3.58 17.72 17.10
C ASN A 61 4.61 17.34 18.16
N SER A 62 5.90 17.18 17.81
CA SER A 62 6.96 16.73 18.73
C SER A 62 6.62 15.43 19.49
N TRP A 63 5.88 14.53 18.84
CA TRP A 63 5.36 13.28 19.42
C TRP A 63 4.43 13.47 20.64
N ASN A 64 3.83 14.65 20.78
CA ASN A 64 2.78 14.87 21.76
C ASN A 64 1.47 14.23 21.29
N ILE A 65 1.04 13.18 22.01
CA ILE A 65 -0.11 12.35 21.66
C ILE A 65 -1.44 13.13 21.68
N ASP A 66 -1.57 14.10 22.59
CA ASP A 66 -2.79 14.91 22.73
C ASP A 66 -2.97 15.86 21.52
N LEU A 67 -1.91 16.58 21.19
CA LEU A 67 -1.84 17.43 19.99
C LEU A 67 -2.00 16.61 18.71
N TRP A 68 -1.36 15.46 18.62
CA TRP A 68 -1.46 14.54 17.48
C TRP A 68 -2.90 14.06 17.26
N LEU A 69 -3.57 13.55 18.31
CA LEU A 69 -4.96 13.08 18.21
C LEU A 69 -5.91 14.19 17.77
N ARG A 70 -5.75 15.39 18.34
CA ARG A 70 -6.58 16.55 18.02
C ARG A 70 -6.43 16.98 16.56
N GLU A 71 -5.20 17.00 16.05
CA GLU A 71 -4.93 17.39 14.67
C GLU A 71 -5.40 16.32 13.67
N VAL A 72 -5.18 15.04 13.96
CA VAL A 72 -5.71 13.92 13.15
C VAL A 72 -7.23 13.99 13.08
N ALA A 73 -7.90 14.19 14.21
CA ALA A 73 -9.36 14.30 14.27
C ALA A 73 -9.87 15.51 13.48
N PHE A 74 -9.24 16.68 13.63
CA PHE A 74 -9.64 17.90 12.94
C PHE A 74 -9.44 17.78 11.42
N ARG A 75 -8.27 17.31 10.96
CA ARG A 75 -7.98 17.09 9.54
C ARG A 75 -8.91 16.03 8.95
N GLY A 76 -9.14 14.92 9.65
CA GLY A 76 -10.07 13.87 9.24
C GLY A 76 -11.50 14.40 9.09
N LEU A 77 -11.98 15.17 10.06
CA LEU A 77 -13.31 15.79 10.00
C LEU A 77 -13.41 16.80 8.85
N SER A 78 -12.38 17.61 8.62
CA SER A 78 -12.36 18.57 7.52
C SER A 78 -12.40 17.92 6.13
N ILE A 79 -11.79 16.74 5.98
CA ILE A 79 -11.87 15.95 4.72
C ILE A 79 -13.26 15.33 4.56
N ALA A 80 -13.92 14.94 5.65
CA ALA A 80 -15.25 14.33 5.61
C ALA A 80 -16.39 15.34 5.41
N LEU A 81 -16.19 16.59 5.85
CA LEU A 81 -17.19 17.67 5.78
C LEU A 81 -16.94 18.70 4.66
N GLY A 82 -15.74 18.68 4.05
CA GLY A 82 -15.38 19.51 2.90
C GLY A 82 -15.79 18.87 1.58
#